data_AF-A0A318S190-F1
#
_entry.id   AF-A0A318S190-F1
#
_cell.length_a   1.000
_cell.length_b   1.000
_cell.length_c   1.000
_cell.angle_alpha   90.00
_cell.angle_beta   90.00
_cell.angle_gamma   90.00
#
_symmetry.space_group_name_H-M   'P 1'
#
loop_
_entity.id
_entity.type
_entity.pdbx_description
1 polymer ?
#
loop_
_entity_poly.entity_id
_entity_poly.type
_entity_poly.pdbx_seq_one_letter_code
_entity_poly.pdbx_strand_id
1 'polypeptide(L)'
;MGKIRLGGRFQLKFHEYHSAPPPWGREDLLRLHEELGGTFPIATTPRRTDVPRIDPLWYNLADGIRAGDAACVELGVRFIEAQFVVSYSGYARARLARALRHAFLTPTQKRRLSNHFYNLLIGQERFDEFTEYIRVWRAIADDAERTRVRTFVEQNLPESSAFRTRLLRVFEGV
;
A
#
# COMPACT_ATOMS: atom_id res chain seq x y z
N MET A 1 -23.56 -21.08 -19.80
CA MET A 1 -22.62 -19.93 -19.71
C MET A 1 -21.94 -19.96 -18.35
N GLY A 2 -20.68 -20.40 -18.27
CA GLY A 2 -19.92 -20.46 -17.02
C GLY A 2 -19.48 -19.06 -16.58
N LYS A 3 -19.80 -18.66 -15.34
CA LYS A 3 -19.34 -17.40 -14.76
C LYS A 3 -17.81 -17.42 -14.66
N ILE A 4 -17.14 -16.57 -15.42
CA ILE A 4 -15.68 -16.37 -15.35
C ILE A 4 -15.36 -15.82 -13.95
N ARG A 5 -14.60 -16.60 -13.16
CA ARG A 5 -14.08 -16.19 -11.84
C ARG A 5 -12.70 -15.55 -12.03
N LEU A 6 -12.48 -14.40 -11.43
CA LEU A 6 -11.26 -13.60 -11.53
C LEU A 6 -10.59 -13.44 -10.16
N GLY A 7 -9.31 -13.06 -10.15
CA GLY A 7 -8.55 -12.87 -8.89
C GLY A 7 -7.91 -14.14 -8.31
N GLY A 8 -7.66 -15.19 -9.10
CA GLY A 8 -6.93 -16.39 -8.66
C GLY A 8 -7.60 -17.08 -7.47
N ARG A 9 -6.90 -17.13 -6.32
CA ARG A 9 -7.39 -17.77 -5.07
C ARG A 9 -8.66 -17.13 -4.49
N PHE A 10 -9.00 -15.90 -4.88
CA PHE A 10 -10.12 -15.14 -4.31
C PHE A 10 -11.45 -15.35 -5.04
N GLN A 11 -11.44 -15.97 -6.22
CA GLN A 11 -12.64 -16.41 -6.95
C GLN A 11 -13.75 -15.34 -7.11
N LEU A 12 -13.38 -14.08 -7.34
CA LEU A 12 -14.31 -12.96 -7.44
C LEU A 12 -15.04 -12.91 -8.78
N LYS A 13 -16.24 -12.32 -8.81
CA LYS A 13 -16.94 -12.01 -10.07
C LYS A 13 -16.29 -10.82 -10.76
N PHE A 14 -16.49 -10.70 -12.07
CA PHE A 14 -15.92 -9.61 -12.87
C PHE A 14 -16.18 -8.20 -12.31
N HIS A 15 -17.41 -7.89 -11.89
CA HIS A 15 -17.72 -6.57 -11.33
C HIS A 15 -17.10 -6.36 -9.94
N GLU A 16 -17.10 -7.38 -9.07
CA GLU A 16 -16.42 -7.35 -7.75
C GLU A 16 -14.90 -7.18 -7.92
N TYR A 17 -14.34 -7.76 -8.98
CA TYR A 17 -12.93 -7.63 -9.34
C TYR A 17 -12.60 -6.24 -9.91
N HIS A 18 -13.54 -5.54 -10.56
CA HIS A 18 -13.27 -4.25 -11.21
C HIS A 18 -13.72 -3.02 -10.40
N SER A 19 -14.43 -3.21 -9.30
CA SER A 19 -14.83 -2.14 -8.40
C SER A 19 -13.99 -2.16 -7.12
N ALA A 20 -13.51 -1.00 -6.68
CA ALA A 20 -12.96 -0.88 -5.34
C ALA A 20 -14.10 -1.09 -4.31
N PRO A 21 -13.95 -1.99 -3.33
CA PRO A 21 -14.99 -2.22 -2.34
C PRO A 21 -15.14 -0.98 -1.45
N PRO A 22 -16.32 -0.70 -0.90
CA PRO A 22 -16.47 0.36 0.10
C PRO A 22 -15.48 0.19 1.26
N PRO A 23 -14.91 1.27 1.81
CA PRO A 23 -15.14 2.68 1.45
C PRO A 23 -14.11 3.21 0.42
N TRP A 24 -13.62 2.37 -0.48
CA TRP A 24 -12.55 2.71 -1.43
C TRP A 24 -13.06 3.08 -2.83
N GLY A 25 -14.38 3.17 -2.99
CA GLY A 25 -15.00 3.77 -4.17
C GLY A 25 -14.68 5.25 -4.28
N ARG A 26 -14.85 5.82 -5.48
CA ARG A 26 -14.56 7.23 -5.75
C ARG A 26 -15.27 8.18 -4.78
N GLU A 27 -16.58 8.04 -4.66
CA GLU A 27 -17.42 8.92 -3.82
C GLU A 27 -17.03 8.81 -2.34
N ASP A 28 -16.83 7.59 -1.84
CA ASP A 28 -16.37 7.38 -0.46
C ASP A 28 -14.99 7.98 -0.21
N LEU A 29 -14.07 7.85 -1.16
CA LEU A 29 -12.71 8.38 -0.99
C LEU A 29 -12.70 9.91 -0.98
N LEU A 30 -13.55 10.54 -1.79
CA LEU A 30 -13.76 12.00 -1.75
C LEU A 30 -14.37 12.44 -0.42
N ARG A 31 -15.41 11.75 0.04
CA ARG A 31 -16.05 12.02 1.33
C ARG A 31 -15.06 11.87 2.48
N LEU A 32 -14.30 10.77 2.52
CA LEU A 32 -13.29 10.54 3.55
C LEU A 32 -12.17 11.59 3.51
N HIS A 33 -11.77 12.05 2.32
CA HIS A 33 -10.77 13.12 2.18
C HIS A 33 -11.27 14.43 2.79
N GLU A 34 -12.51 14.80 2.52
CA GLU A 34 -13.16 15.97 3.11
C GLU A 34 -13.32 15.84 4.63
N GLU A 35 -13.81 14.69 5.13
CA GLU A 35 -13.96 14.41 6.56
C GLU A 35 -12.62 14.48 7.33
N LEU A 36 -11.51 14.17 6.67
CA LEU A 36 -10.16 14.27 7.22
C LEU A 36 -9.55 15.68 7.10
N GLY A 37 -10.30 16.66 6.60
CA GLY A 37 -9.83 18.05 6.42
C GLY A 37 -8.87 18.21 5.26
N GLY A 38 -9.02 17.40 4.21
CA GLY A 38 -8.18 17.41 3.04
C GLY A 38 -8.23 18.73 2.26
N THR A 39 -7.07 19.18 1.80
CA THR A 39 -6.90 20.47 1.10
C THR A 39 -6.45 20.28 -0.35
N PHE A 40 -5.82 19.15 -0.66
CA PHE A 40 -5.38 18.85 -2.02
C PHE A 40 -6.58 18.52 -2.93
N PRO A 41 -6.68 19.10 -4.15
CA PRO A 41 -7.86 18.95 -5.01
C PRO A 41 -7.89 17.59 -5.73
N ILE A 42 -8.05 16.49 -4.99
CA ILE A 42 -8.00 15.13 -5.54
C ILE A 42 -9.11 14.85 -6.58
N ALA A 43 -10.27 15.51 -6.45
CA ALA A 43 -11.41 15.34 -7.34
C ALA A 43 -11.22 15.99 -8.71
N THR A 44 -10.57 17.16 -8.74
CA THR A 44 -10.59 18.09 -9.88
C THR A 44 -9.23 18.25 -10.53
N THR A 45 -8.14 17.74 -9.93
CA THR A 45 -6.81 17.78 -10.54
C THR A 45 -6.87 17.07 -11.91
N PRO A 46 -6.70 17.81 -13.02
CA PRO A 46 -6.86 17.26 -14.36
C PRO A 46 -5.72 16.30 -14.63
N ARG A 47 -6.06 15.10 -15.14
CA ARG A 47 -5.08 14.09 -15.46
C ARG A 47 -5.46 13.37 -16.74
N ARG A 48 -4.54 13.39 -17.69
CA ARG A 48 -4.58 12.48 -18.84
C ARG A 48 -4.14 11.11 -18.33
N THR A 49 -5.02 10.12 -18.39
CA THR A 49 -4.63 8.74 -18.11
C THR A 49 -4.37 8.04 -19.44
N ASP A 50 -3.15 7.57 -19.61
CA ASP A 50 -2.77 6.77 -20.79
C ASP A 50 -3.35 5.34 -20.68
N VAL A 51 -3.94 5.02 -19.53
CA VAL A 51 -4.51 3.73 -19.17
C VAL A 51 -6.00 3.90 -18.88
N PRO A 52 -6.90 3.46 -19.80
CA PRO A 52 -8.35 3.74 -19.73
C PRO A 52 -9.09 3.14 -18.52
N ARG A 53 -8.44 2.25 -17.76
CA ARG A 53 -9.08 1.45 -16.70
C ARG A 53 -8.70 1.89 -15.28
N ILE A 54 -7.94 2.97 -15.15
CA ILE A 54 -7.46 3.47 -13.87
C ILE A 54 -8.22 4.74 -13.53
N ASP A 55 -8.94 4.75 -12.40
CA ASP A 55 -9.49 6.00 -11.88
C ASP A 55 -8.34 6.99 -11.63
N PRO A 56 -8.34 8.17 -12.28
CA PRO A 56 -7.35 9.22 -12.06
C PRO A 56 -7.18 9.59 -10.58
N LEU A 57 -8.21 9.38 -9.76
CA LEU A 57 -8.23 9.68 -8.33
C LEU A 57 -7.04 9.09 -7.58
N TRP A 58 -6.60 7.88 -7.91
CA TRP A 58 -5.45 7.24 -7.25
C TRP A 58 -4.13 7.92 -7.55
N TYR A 59 -4.01 8.52 -8.74
CA TYR A 59 -2.86 9.34 -9.05
C TYR A 59 -2.90 10.65 -8.28
N ASN A 60 -4.06 11.31 -8.28
CA ASN A 60 -4.25 12.58 -7.59
C ASN A 60 -4.03 12.42 -6.08
N LEU A 61 -4.49 11.30 -5.50
CA LEU A 61 -4.21 10.94 -4.11
C LEU A 61 -2.71 10.80 -3.84
N ALA A 62 -1.97 10.13 -4.74
CA ALA A 62 -0.52 10.01 -4.62
C ALA A 62 0.19 11.36 -4.76
N ASP A 63 -0.32 12.25 -5.60
CA ASP A 63 0.20 13.62 -5.74
C ASP A 63 -0.09 14.45 -4.48
N GLY A 64 -1.27 14.29 -3.88
CA GLY A 64 -1.60 14.89 -2.58
C GLY A 64 -0.68 14.41 -1.45
N ILE A 65 -0.33 13.13 -1.42
CA ILE A 65 0.69 12.59 -0.48
C ILE A 65 2.03 13.28 -0.70
N ARG A 66 2.47 13.45 -1.96
CA ARG A 66 3.73 14.15 -2.28
C ARG A 66 3.70 15.63 -1.92
N ALA A 67 2.52 16.25 -2.02
CA ALA A 67 2.29 17.63 -1.64
C ALA A 67 2.20 17.82 -0.11
N GLY A 68 2.21 16.74 0.68
CA GLY A 68 2.14 16.80 2.14
C GLY A 68 0.73 16.96 2.71
N ASP A 69 -0.32 16.71 1.92
CA ASP A 69 -1.69 16.77 2.40
C ASP A 69 -1.97 15.64 3.41
N ALA A 70 -2.28 16.01 4.65
CA ALA A 70 -2.41 15.07 5.76
C ALA A 70 -3.54 14.05 5.54
N ALA A 71 -4.65 14.47 4.95
CA ALA A 71 -5.76 13.58 4.60
C ALA A 71 -5.34 12.56 3.54
N CYS A 72 -4.64 12.99 2.49
CA CYS A 72 -4.10 12.08 1.47
C CYS A 72 -3.13 11.06 2.07
N VAL A 73 -2.26 11.48 2.99
CA VAL A 73 -1.34 10.59 3.71
C VAL A 73 -2.11 9.53 4.52
N GLU A 74 -3.08 9.95 5.32
CA GLU A 74 -3.88 9.04 6.14
C GLU A 74 -4.68 8.05 5.29
N LEU A 75 -5.28 8.49 4.19
CA LEU A 75 -5.96 7.63 3.24
C LEU A 75 -5.02 6.63 2.58
N GLY A 76 -3.81 7.05 2.21
CA GLY A 76 -2.78 6.16 1.69
C GLY A 76 -2.38 5.06 2.68
N VAL A 77 -2.24 5.41 3.96
CA VAL A 77 -1.95 4.45 5.04
C VAL A 77 -3.10 3.44 5.17
N ARG A 78 -4.34 3.93 5.33
CA ARG A 78 -5.53 3.07 5.47
C ARG A 78 -5.73 2.16 4.27
N PHE A 79 -5.42 2.63 3.05
CA PHE A 79 -5.56 1.83 1.84
C PHE A 79 -4.58 0.66 1.78
N ILE A 80 -3.32 0.89 2.16
CA ILE A 80 -2.32 -0.17 2.27
C ILE A 80 -2.77 -1.22 3.30
N GLU A 81 -3.31 -0.76 4.43
CA GLU A 81 -3.78 -1.65 5.50
C GLU A 81 -4.98 -2.53 5.12
N ALA A 82 -5.88 -2.00 4.28
CA ALA A 82 -7.17 -2.64 3.99
C ALA A 82 -7.07 -3.97 3.20
N GLN A 83 -5.92 -4.29 2.61
CA GLN A 83 -5.60 -5.59 1.98
C GLN A 83 -6.61 -6.20 0.98
N PHE A 84 -7.62 -5.47 0.50
CA PHE A 84 -8.59 -6.01 -0.46
C PHE A 84 -7.96 -6.33 -1.82
N VAL A 85 -8.36 -7.47 -2.41
CA VAL A 85 -7.83 -7.95 -3.69
C VAL A 85 -8.84 -7.71 -4.79
N VAL A 86 -8.69 -6.59 -5.49
CA VAL A 86 -9.43 -6.29 -6.72
C VAL A 86 -8.45 -5.91 -7.82
N SER A 87 -8.88 -5.95 -9.08
CA SER A 87 -8.10 -5.45 -10.21
C SER A 87 -7.54 -4.07 -9.88
N TYR A 88 -6.32 -3.81 -10.35
CA TYR A 88 -5.63 -2.54 -10.16
C TYR A 88 -5.17 -2.20 -8.71
N SER A 89 -5.70 -2.86 -7.66
CA SER A 89 -5.31 -2.60 -6.26
C SER A 89 -3.80 -2.71 -6.02
N GLY A 90 -3.11 -3.72 -6.59
CA GLY A 90 -1.65 -3.85 -6.48
C GLY A 90 -0.90 -2.66 -7.08
N TYR A 91 -1.38 -2.12 -8.19
CA TYR A 91 -0.79 -0.93 -8.79
C TYR A 91 -1.05 0.34 -7.97
N ALA A 92 -2.28 0.54 -7.48
CA ALA A 92 -2.58 1.64 -6.55
C ALA A 92 -1.71 1.57 -5.31
N ARG A 93 -1.59 0.39 -4.68
CA ARG A 93 -0.73 0.14 -3.52
C ARG A 93 0.72 0.49 -3.82
N ALA A 94 1.28 -0.03 -4.91
CA ALA A 94 2.66 0.26 -5.28
C ALA A 94 2.89 1.77 -5.52
N ARG A 95 1.91 2.47 -6.10
CA ARG A 95 1.98 3.93 -6.27
C ARG A 95 1.92 4.68 -4.94
N LEU A 96 0.94 4.37 -4.10
CA LEU A 96 0.76 5.04 -2.81
C LEU A 96 1.95 4.77 -1.89
N ALA A 97 2.45 3.53 -1.85
CA ALA A 97 3.67 3.19 -1.12
C ALA A 97 4.87 4.02 -1.57
N ARG A 98 5.09 4.19 -2.89
CA ARG A 98 6.17 5.05 -3.40
C ARG A 98 6.02 6.51 -2.97
N ALA A 99 4.79 7.02 -2.88
CA ALA A 99 4.53 8.38 -2.40
C ALA A 99 4.78 8.48 -0.89
N LEU A 100 4.25 7.54 -0.09
CA LEU A 100 4.38 7.50 1.37
C LEU A 100 5.83 7.35 1.84
N ARG A 101 6.68 6.66 1.07
CA ARG A 101 8.11 6.50 1.40
C ARG A 101 8.81 7.83 1.69
N HIS A 102 8.39 8.90 1.03
CA HIS A 102 8.99 10.23 1.12
C HIS A 102 8.10 11.24 1.86
N ALA A 103 6.93 10.83 2.30
CA ALA A 103 5.98 11.69 3.00
C ALA A 103 6.34 11.83 4.49
N PHE A 104 5.92 12.94 5.09
CA PHE A 104 5.91 13.03 6.54
C PHE A 104 4.84 12.11 7.12
N LEU A 105 5.26 11.15 7.95
CA LEU A 105 4.38 10.21 8.63
C LEU A 105 4.44 10.44 10.13
N THR A 106 3.28 10.56 10.77
CA THR A 106 3.19 10.66 12.22
C THR A 106 3.71 9.38 12.89
N PRO A 107 4.15 9.43 14.16
CA PRO A 107 4.58 8.23 14.90
C PRO A 107 3.51 7.12 14.90
N THR A 108 2.24 7.50 15.01
CA THR A 108 1.11 6.54 14.95
C THR A 108 1.01 5.87 13.58
N GLN A 109 1.13 6.62 12.48
CA GLN A 109 1.09 6.06 11.12
C GLN A 109 2.28 5.15 10.84
N LYS A 110 3.49 5.54 11.27
CA LYS A 110 4.69 4.69 11.17
C LYS A 110 4.48 3.36 11.89
N ARG A 111 4.01 3.40 13.14
CA ARG A 111 3.73 2.19 13.94
C ARG A 111 2.70 1.29 13.26
N ARG A 112 1.60 1.85 12.74
CA ARG A 112 0.56 1.08 12.06
C ARG A 112 1.10 0.40 10.79
N LEU A 113 1.82 1.12 9.94
CA LEU A 113 2.45 0.55 8.74
C LEU A 113 3.49 -0.52 9.08
N SER A 114 4.34 -0.29 10.08
CA SER A 114 5.32 -1.31 10.54
C SER A 114 4.62 -2.59 11.00
N ASN A 115 3.60 -2.49 11.85
CA ASN A 115 2.82 -3.64 12.28
C ASN A 115 2.13 -4.34 11.11
N HIS A 116 1.60 -3.58 10.15
CA HIS A 116 0.99 -4.12 8.96
C HIS A 116 1.98 -4.94 8.11
N PHE A 117 3.16 -4.38 7.81
CA PHE A 117 4.18 -5.05 7.02
C PHE A 117 4.77 -6.27 7.76
N TYR A 118 4.89 -6.18 9.08
CA TYR A 118 5.30 -7.32 9.91
C TYR A 118 4.28 -8.46 9.86
N ASN A 119 2.98 -8.16 9.90
CA ASN A 119 1.94 -9.17 9.78
C ASN A 119 1.93 -9.83 8.39
N LEU A 120 2.18 -9.05 7.32
CA LEU A 120 2.37 -9.60 5.97
C LEU A 120 3.57 -10.55 5.91
N LEU A 121 4.69 -10.17 6.56
CA LEU A 121 5.88 -11.00 6.63
C LEU A 121 5.63 -12.32 7.35
N ILE A 122 4.98 -12.29 8.53
CA ILE A 122 4.59 -13.50 9.27
C ILE A 122 3.63 -14.37 8.45
N GLY A 123 2.63 -13.76 7.82
CA GLY A 123 1.66 -14.44 6.97
C GLY A 123 2.25 -15.00 5.68
N GLN A 124 3.55 -14.78 5.41
CA GLN A 124 4.23 -15.13 4.17
C GLN A 124 3.53 -14.58 2.91
N GLU A 125 2.86 -13.44 3.05
CA GLU A 125 2.15 -12.78 1.96
C GLU A 125 3.17 -12.05 1.06
N ARG A 126 3.32 -12.54 -0.18
CA ARG A 126 4.35 -12.09 -1.13
C ARG A 126 3.74 -11.45 -2.37
N PHE A 127 3.02 -10.36 -2.18
CA PHE A 127 2.47 -9.58 -3.29
C PHE A 127 3.58 -8.91 -4.12
N ASP A 128 3.32 -8.63 -5.40
CA ASP A 128 4.29 -7.95 -6.27
C ASP A 128 4.67 -6.56 -5.74
N GLU A 129 3.71 -5.86 -5.12
CA GLU A 129 3.92 -4.56 -4.46
C GLU A 129 4.76 -4.65 -3.17
N PHE A 130 5.00 -5.84 -2.64
CA PHE A 130 5.72 -6.02 -1.37
C PHE A 130 7.14 -5.43 -1.43
N THR A 131 7.74 -5.37 -2.62
CA THR A 131 8.99 -4.62 -2.85
C THR A 131 8.90 -3.16 -2.42
N GLU A 132 7.80 -2.46 -2.74
CA GLU A 132 7.63 -1.06 -2.36
C GLU A 132 7.30 -0.94 -0.86
N TYR A 133 6.58 -1.90 -0.29
CA TYR A 133 6.32 -1.94 1.15
C TYR A 133 7.60 -2.08 1.95
N ILE A 134 8.51 -2.98 1.56
CA ILE A 134 9.83 -3.12 2.18
C ILE A 134 10.60 -1.78 2.16
N ARG A 135 10.49 -1.01 1.06
CA ARG A 135 11.15 0.31 0.94
C ARG A 135 10.52 1.36 1.84
N VAL A 136 9.20 1.37 1.98
CA VAL A 136 8.50 2.23 2.96
C VAL A 136 8.91 1.83 4.37
N TRP A 137 8.88 0.54 4.69
CA TRP A 137 9.22 0.00 6.00
C TRP A 137 10.63 0.40 6.42
N ARG A 138 11.62 0.28 5.53
CA ARG A 138 12.99 0.76 5.76
C ARG A 138 13.05 2.24 6.13
N ALA A 139 12.25 3.07 5.46
CA ALA A 139 12.25 4.52 5.67
C ALA A 139 11.62 4.92 7.01
N ILE A 140 10.74 4.09 7.56
CA ILE A 140 10.01 4.38 8.81
C ILE A 140 10.52 3.59 10.03
N ALA A 141 11.30 2.52 9.82
CA ALA A 141 11.77 1.64 10.87
C ALA A 141 12.86 2.28 11.74
N ASP A 142 12.60 2.30 13.04
CA ASP A 142 13.61 2.56 14.08
C ASP A 142 14.46 1.31 14.35
N ASP A 143 15.42 1.44 15.27
CA ASP A 143 16.37 0.37 15.58
C ASP A 143 15.71 -0.85 16.24
N ALA A 144 14.66 -0.62 17.04
CA ALA A 144 13.90 -1.69 17.66
C ALA A 144 13.16 -2.53 16.61
N GLU A 145 12.51 -1.86 15.64
CA GLU A 145 11.81 -2.53 14.54
C GLU A 145 12.79 -3.25 13.60
N ARG A 146 13.95 -2.64 13.29
CA ARG A 146 15.03 -3.30 12.53
C ARG A 146 15.48 -4.59 13.20
N THR A 147 15.67 -4.56 14.51
CA THR A 147 16.08 -5.72 15.32
C THR A 147 15.01 -6.80 15.28
N ARG A 148 13.75 -6.43 15.51
CA ARG A 148 12.59 -7.34 15.45
C ARG A 148 12.49 -8.06 14.10
N VAL A 149 12.61 -7.33 12.99
CA VAL A 149 12.55 -7.92 11.65
C VAL A 149 13.71 -8.86 11.40
N ARG A 150 14.93 -8.46 11.76
CA ARG A 150 16.13 -9.29 11.63
C ARG A 150 15.97 -10.62 12.37
N THR A 151 15.61 -10.58 13.65
CA THR A 151 15.42 -11.77 14.48
C THR A 151 14.38 -12.70 13.87
N PHE A 152 13.24 -12.17 13.41
CA PHE A 152 12.23 -12.98 12.74
C PHE A 152 12.78 -13.65 11.47
N VAL A 153 13.45 -12.88 10.62
CA VAL A 153 13.97 -13.34 9.33
C VAL A 153 15.04 -14.43 9.52
N GLU A 154 15.94 -14.26 10.48
CA GLU A 154 16.99 -15.24 10.79
C GLU A 154 16.42 -16.55 11.36
N GLN A 155 15.37 -16.47 12.19
CA GLN A 155 14.79 -17.64 12.85
C GLN A 155 13.80 -18.41 11.97
N ASN A 156 13.11 -17.73 11.03
CA ASN A 156 11.94 -18.31 10.36
C ASN A 156 12.10 -18.46 8.84
N LEU A 157 13.11 -17.83 8.22
CA LEU A 157 13.33 -17.96 6.78
C LEU A 157 14.61 -18.77 6.48
N PRO A 158 14.56 -19.71 5.50
CA PRO A 158 15.74 -20.47 5.11
C PRO A 158 16.89 -19.58 4.63
N GLU A 159 18.12 -19.93 4.98
CA GLU A 159 19.33 -19.17 4.57
C GLU A 159 19.46 -19.02 3.05
N SER A 160 19.07 -20.05 2.30
CA SER A 160 19.07 -20.06 0.84
C SER A 160 17.98 -19.18 0.20
N SER A 161 17.09 -18.59 0.99
CA SER A 161 15.98 -17.79 0.48
C SER A 161 16.47 -16.44 -0.07
N ALA A 162 16.31 -16.21 -1.37
CA ALA A 162 16.55 -14.90 -1.97
C ALA A 162 15.73 -13.77 -1.31
N PHE A 163 14.55 -14.11 -0.78
CA PHE A 163 13.70 -13.18 -0.05
C PHE A 163 14.29 -12.80 1.32
N ARG A 164 14.87 -13.77 2.05
CA ARG A 164 15.64 -13.53 3.28
C ARG A 164 16.79 -12.57 3.02
N THR A 165 17.64 -12.89 2.04
CA THR A 165 18.79 -12.06 1.66
C THR A 165 18.38 -10.63 1.35
N ARG A 166 17.27 -10.47 0.61
CA ARG A 166 16.73 -9.16 0.26
C ARG A 166 16.27 -8.37 1.48
N LEU A 167 15.54 -8.99 2.41
CA LEU A 167 15.07 -8.33 3.63
C LEU A 167 16.24 -7.88 4.51
N LEU A 168 17.20 -8.78 4.79
CA LEU A 168 18.37 -8.45 5.60
C LEU A 168 19.13 -7.27 4.99
N ARG A 169 19.41 -7.31 3.68
CA ARG A 169 20.10 -6.22 2.98
C ARG A 169 19.41 -4.87 3.16
N VAL A 170 18.08 -4.82 3.04
CA VAL A 170 17.31 -3.58 3.17
C VAL A 170 17.44 -3.00 4.58
N PHE A 171 17.39 -3.83 5.61
CA PHE A 171 17.41 -3.40 7.00
C PHE A 171 18.83 -3.18 7.56
N GLU A 172 19.84 -3.78 6.95
CA GLU A 172 21.27 -3.63 7.29
C GLU A 172 21.93 -2.42 6.62
N GLY A 173 21.35 -1.90 5.52
CA GLY A 173 21.87 -0.70 4.86
C GLY A 173 23.12 -0.93 3.99
N VAL A 174 23.34 -2.17 3.54
CA VAL A 174 24.45 -2.58 2.63
C VAL A 174 24.03 -2.56 1.15
#